data_AF-A0A544YYP1-F1
#
_entry.id   AF-A0A544YYP1-F1
#
_cell.length_a   1.000
_cell.length_b   1.000
_cell.length_c   1.000
_cell.angle_alpha   90.00
_cell.angle_beta   90.00
_cell.angle_gamma   90.00
#
_symmetry.space_group_name_H-M   'P 1'
#
loop_
_entity.id
_entity.type
_entity.pdbx_description
1 polymer ?
#
loop_
_entity_poly.entity_id
_entity_poly.type
_entity_poly.pdbx_seq_one_letter_code
_entity_poly.pdbx_strand_id
1 'polypeptide(L)'
;MKRRDALVKELESAGCLSARELASRLGVSKSTVVRDVARLREAGVPIRLDQGGYALAGPDSVKRAIDRALRGRHVLRLEYVNSKGVPTVRDVEPSICLGGRGGHWYLVAWCRLRDDVRVFRLDRISWAEVMDERFPEPGRDRLAELAEVVGG
;
A
#
# COMPACT_ATOMS: atom_id res chain seq x y z
N MET A 1 15.23 -4.47 -23.72
CA MET A 1 14.47 -3.79 -22.63
C MET A 1 15.26 -2.58 -22.18
N LYS A 2 14.65 -1.38 -22.04
CA LYS A 2 15.39 -0.19 -21.59
C LYS A 2 15.58 -0.27 -20.07
N ARG A 3 16.71 0.24 -19.55
CA ARG A 3 17.08 0.14 -18.12
C ARG A 3 16.01 0.68 -17.16
N ARG A 4 15.29 1.74 -17.55
CA ARG A 4 14.23 2.34 -16.72
C ARG A 4 13.01 1.44 -16.59
N ASP A 5 12.67 0.69 -17.64
CA ASP A 5 11.61 -0.32 -17.60
C ASP A 5 12.00 -1.46 -16.65
N ALA A 6 13.27 -1.86 -16.67
CA ALA A 6 13.79 -2.86 -15.73
C ALA A 6 13.70 -2.38 -14.28
N LEU A 7 13.99 -1.10 -14.01
CA LEU A 7 13.87 -0.52 -12.67
C LEU A 7 12.42 -0.56 -12.17
N VAL A 8 11.45 -0.18 -13.00
CA VAL A 8 10.02 -0.27 -12.63
C VAL A 8 9.64 -1.71 -12.32
N LYS A 9 10.06 -2.67 -13.14
CA LYS A 9 9.79 -4.11 -12.92
C LYS A 9 10.39 -4.65 -11.62
N GLU A 10 11.58 -4.20 -11.24
CA GLU A 10 12.17 -4.53 -9.94
C GLU A 10 11.32 -4.00 -8.78
N LEU A 11 10.82 -2.76 -8.89
CA LEU A 11 9.96 -2.17 -7.86
C LEU A 11 8.57 -2.83 -7.81
N GLU A 12 8.01 -3.24 -8.95
CA GLU A 12 6.74 -3.98 -9.00
C GLU A 12 6.83 -5.33 -8.29
N SER A 13 7.95 -6.04 -8.47
CA SER A 13 8.14 -7.39 -7.94
C SER A 13 8.56 -7.40 -6.47
N ALA A 14 9.46 -6.50 -6.05
CA ALA A 14 10.00 -6.49 -4.70
C ALA A 14 9.23 -5.57 -3.72
N GLY A 15 8.43 -4.62 -4.23
CA GLY A 15 7.66 -3.67 -3.42
C GLY A 15 8.49 -2.47 -2.97
N CYS A 16 9.58 -2.69 -2.22
CA CYS A 16 10.48 -1.63 -1.76
C CYS A 16 11.95 -2.09 -1.86
N LEU A 17 12.82 -1.27 -2.46
CA LEU A 17 14.25 -1.55 -2.62
C LEU A 17 15.12 -0.30 -2.45
N SER A 18 16.22 -0.41 -1.70
CA SER A 18 17.21 0.66 -1.58
C SER A 18 17.92 0.95 -2.92
N ALA A 19 18.50 2.15 -3.01
CA ALA A 19 19.37 2.50 -4.14
C ALA A 19 20.53 1.50 -4.33
N ARG A 20 21.00 0.87 -3.24
CA ARG A 20 22.06 -0.14 -3.26
C ARG A 20 21.58 -1.45 -3.86
N GLU A 21 20.41 -1.91 -3.47
CA GLU A 21 19.85 -3.17 -3.97
C GLU A 21 19.50 -3.04 -5.45
N LEU A 22 18.83 -1.95 -5.85
CA LEU A 22 18.54 -1.68 -7.26
C LEU A 22 19.83 -1.60 -8.09
N ALA A 23 20.87 -0.95 -7.58
CA ALA A 23 22.17 -0.88 -8.23
C ALA A 23 22.77 -2.27 -8.46
N SER A 24 22.75 -3.11 -7.43
CA SER A 24 23.26 -4.49 -7.48
C SER A 24 22.47 -5.35 -8.48
N ARG A 25 21.14 -5.25 -8.50
CA ARG A 25 20.28 -6.06 -9.38
C ARG A 25 20.34 -5.63 -10.85
N LEU A 26 20.46 -4.32 -11.09
CA LEU A 26 20.49 -3.76 -12.44
C LEU A 26 21.91 -3.65 -13.02
N GLY A 27 22.95 -4.01 -12.25
CA GLY A 27 24.35 -3.92 -12.69
C GLY A 27 24.82 -2.48 -12.94
N VAL A 28 24.36 -1.52 -12.14
CA VAL A 28 24.69 -0.09 -12.30
C VAL A 28 25.13 0.56 -10.99
N SER A 29 25.67 1.78 -11.04
CA SER A 29 26.02 2.53 -9.83
C SER A 29 24.78 3.05 -9.09
N LYS A 30 24.89 3.27 -7.77
CA LYS A 30 23.85 3.93 -6.95
C LYS A 30 23.45 5.30 -7.53
N SER A 31 24.41 6.10 -7.99
CA SER A 31 24.14 7.41 -8.60
C SER A 31 23.36 7.32 -9.91
N THR A 32 23.52 6.22 -10.65
CA THR A 32 22.71 5.94 -11.85
C THR A 32 21.27 5.62 -11.46
N VAL A 33 21.06 4.80 -10.41
CA VAL A 33 19.72 4.52 -9.88
C VAL A 33 19.02 5.81 -9.45
N VAL A 34 19.67 6.64 -8.62
CA VAL A 34 19.08 7.91 -8.15
C VAL A 34 18.66 8.80 -9.32
N ARG A 35 19.53 8.94 -10.34
CA ARG A 35 19.24 9.75 -11.53
C ARG A 35 18.08 9.18 -12.35
N ASP A 36 18.00 7.86 -12.50
CA ASP A 36 16.92 7.25 -13.26
C ASP A 36 15.58 7.26 -12.50
N VAL A 37 15.60 7.10 -11.18
CA VAL A 37 14.41 7.33 -10.33
C VAL A 37 13.92 8.77 -10.48
N ALA A 38 14.81 9.76 -10.43
CA ALA A 38 14.43 11.16 -10.63
C ALA A 38 13.74 11.38 -11.98
N ARG A 39 14.32 10.85 -13.06
CA ARG A 39 13.74 10.94 -14.41
C ARG A 39 12.40 10.21 -14.55
N LEU A 40 12.25 9.07 -13.88
CA LEU A 40 10.99 8.33 -13.85
C LEU A 40 9.91 9.14 -13.12
N ARG A 41 10.25 9.80 -12.01
CA ARG A 41 9.34 10.69 -11.29
C ARG A 41 8.96 11.92 -12.12
N GLU A 42 9.93 12.53 -12.81
CA GLU A 42 9.68 13.62 -13.77
C GLU A 42 8.74 13.18 -14.91
N ALA A 43 8.84 11.91 -15.34
CA ALA A 43 7.95 11.31 -16.33
C ALA A 43 6.59 10.86 -15.76
N GLY A 44 6.29 11.16 -14.49
CA GLY A 44 5.01 10.86 -13.85
C GLY A 44 4.90 9.46 -13.23
N VAL A 45 5.97 8.66 -13.21
CA VAL A 45 5.97 7.37 -12.52
C VAL A 45 5.97 7.63 -11.00
N PRO A 46 4.98 7.12 -10.25
CA PRO A 46 4.75 7.50 -8.86
C PRO A 46 5.72 6.76 -7.91
N ILE A 47 7.02 7.02 -8.00
CA ILE A 47 8.02 6.41 -7.11
C ILE A 47 8.14 7.25 -5.84
N ARG A 48 7.98 6.62 -4.67
CA ARG A 48 8.15 7.23 -3.35
C ARG A 48 9.35 6.65 -2.62
N LEU A 49 9.83 7.39 -1.62
CA LEU A 49 10.74 6.84 -0.62
C LEU A 49 9.91 6.16 0.45
N ASP A 50 10.25 4.92 0.77
CA ASP A 50 9.54 4.05 1.72
C ASP A 50 10.58 3.22 2.47
N GLN A 51 10.53 3.17 3.81
CA GLN A 51 11.51 2.45 4.66
C GLN A 51 13.00 2.59 4.26
N GLY A 52 13.43 3.75 3.74
CA GLY A 52 14.81 3.96 3.27
C GLY A 52 15.14 3.38 1.88
N GLY A 53 14.14 2.86 1.17
CA GLY A 53 14.19 2.45 -0.23
C GLY A 53 13.20 3.19 -1.12
N TYR A 54 13.12 2.77 -2.38
CA TYR A 54 12.17 3.24 -3.36
C TYR A 54 11.05 2.21 -3.53
N ALA A 55 9.82 2.69 -3.64
CA ALA A 55 8.63 1.88 -3.90
C ALA A 55 7.76 2.56 -4.95
N LEU A 56 7.03 1.77 -5.75
CA LEU A 56 5.95 2.33 -6.56
C LEU A 56 4.76 2.65 -5.65
N ALA A 57 4.12 3.79 -5.90
CA ALA A 57 2.80 4.13 -5.40
C ALA A 57 1.75 3.89 -6.50
N GLY A 58 0.48 4.03 -6.13
CA GLY A 58 -0.65 3.81 -7.06
C GLY A 58 -1.30 2.43 -6.93
N PRO A 59 -2.33 2.15 -7.74
CA PRO A 59 -3.33 1.11 -7.46
C PRO A 59 -2.74 -0.30 -7.28
N ASP A 60 -1.78 -0.70 -8.11
CA ASP A 60 -1.22 -2.05 -8.06
C ASP A 60 -0.31 -2.25 -6.84
N SER A 61 0.43 -1.21 -6.43
CA SER A 61 1.23 -1.24 -5.21
C SER A 61 0.35 -1.34 -3.96
N VAL A 62 -0.77 -0.59 -3.95
CA VAL A 62 -1.75 -0.61 -2.85
C VAL A 62 -2.39 -1.99 -2.74
N LYS A 63 -2.84 -2.58 -3.86
CA LYS A 63 -3.40 -3.94 -3.86
C LYS A 63 -2.40 -4.96 -3.32
N ARG A 64 -1.14 -4.92 -3.78
CA ARG A 64 -0.09 -5.81 -3.27
C ARG A 64 0.16 -5.63 -1.77
N ALA A 65 0.17 -4.40 -1.27
CA ALA A 65 0.33 -4.12 0.15
C ALA A 65 -0.85 -4.67 0.97
N ILE A 66 -2.08 -4.45 0.51
CA ILE A 66 -3.30 -5.00 1.14
C ILE A 66 -3.24 -6.53 1.16
N ASP A 67 -2.94 -7.18 0.04
CA ASP A 67 -2.88 -8.65 -0.05
C ASP A 67 -1.80 -9.24 0.88
N ARG A 68 -0.66 -8.57 1.02
CA ARG A 68 0.41 -8.97 1.95
C ARG A 68 -0.03 -8.80 3.40
N ALA A 69 -0.65 -7.67 3.73
CA ALA A 69 -1.12 -7.37 5.08
C ALA A 69 -2.21 -8.34 5.53
N LEU A 70 -3.18 -8.65 4.65
CA LEU A 70 -4.23 -9.64 4.90
C LEU A 70 -3.66 -11.03 5.15
N ARG A 71 -2.76 -11.52 4.28
CA ARG A 71 -2.15 -12.85 4.41
C ARG A 71 -1.31 -13.02 5.67
N GLY A 72 -0.60 -11.97 6.08
CA GLY A 72 0.30 -12.01 7.22
C GLY A 72 -0.27 -11.47 8.54
N ARG A 73 -1.51 -10.95 8.53
CA ARG A 73 -2.13 -10.20 9.64
C ARG A 73 -1.23 -9.08 10.18
N HIS A 74 -0.67 -8.33 9.24
CA HIS A 74 0.16 -7.17 9.54
C HIS A 74 -0.67 -5.89 9.51
N VAL A 75 -0.35 -4.96 10.41
CA VAL A 75 -0.92 -3.61 10.38
C VAL A 75 -0.57 -2.98 9.04
N LEU A 76 -1.56 -2.36 8.40
CA LEU A 76 -1.40 -1.65 7.14
C LEU A 76 -1.44 -0.15 7.44
N ARG A 77 -0.36 0.56 7.12
CA ARG A 77 -0.36 2.02 7.08
C ARG A 77 -0.84 2.46 5.71
N LEU A 78 -1.80 3.38 5.64
CA LEU A 78 -2.34 3.88 4.39
C LEU A 78 -2.54 5.39 4.40
N GLU A 79 -2.35 6.02 3.23
CA GLU A 79 -2.75 7.39 2.95
C GLU A 79 -4.12 7.35 2.27
N TYR A 80 -5.15 7.80 2.98
CA TYR A 80 -6.54 7.81 2.52
C TYR A 80 -7.00 9.23 2.22
N VAL A 81 -7.49 9.43 0.99
CA VAL A 81 -8.10 10.68 0.57
C VAL A 81 -9.60 10.62 0.87
N ASN A 82 -10.06 11.47 1.80
CA ASN A 82 -11.47 11.50 2.16
C ASN A 82 -12.34 12.15 1.06
N SER A 83 -13.66 12.21 1.26
CA SER A 83 -14.61 12.79 0.29
C SER A 83 -14.38 14.28 0.01
N LYS A 84 -13.66 14.99 0.88
CA LYS A 84 -13.29 16.41 0.71
C LYS A 84 -11.92 16.59 0.03
N GLY A 85 -11.29 15.50 -0.43
CA GLY A 85 -9.97 15.54 -1.05
C GLY A 85 -8.82 15.70 -0.05
N VAL A 86 -9.07 15.62 1.26
CA VAL A 86 -8.03 15.80 2.27
C VAL A 86 -7.36 14.45 2.55
N PRO A 87 -6.04 14.32 2.32
CA PRO A 87 -5.31 13.10 2.63
C PRO A 87 -5.14 12.95 4.14
N THR A 88 -5.22 11.72 4.62
CA THR A 88 -4.96 11.38 6.01
C THR A 88 -4.22 10.05 6.11
N VAL A 89 -3.23 9.98 6.99
CA VAL A 89 -2.53 8.72 7.26
C VAL A 89 -3.28 7.95 8.35
N ARG A 90 -3.43 6.64 8.15
CA ARG A 90 -4.14 5.72 9.05
C ARG A 90 -3.35 4.42 9.19
N ASP A 91 -3.21 3.96 10.42
CA ASP A 91 -2.81 2.59 10.70
C ASP A 91 -4.09 1.77 10.89
N VAL A 92 -4.24 0.72 10.10
CA VAL A 92 -5.45 -0.11 10.07
C VAL A 92 -5.11 -1.60 10.18
N GLU A 93 -6.05 -2.37 10.71
CA GLU A 93 -5.93 -3.82 10.82
C GLU A 93 -6.88 -4.45 9.79
N PRO A 94 -6.36 -4.79 8.60
CA PRO A 94 -7.18 -5.22 7.47
C PRO A 94 -7.84 -6.56 7.74
N SER A 95 -9.15 -6.66 7.45
CA SER A 95 -9.93 -7.87 7.68
C SER A 95 -10.37 -8.53 6.38
N ILE A 96 -11.02 -7.78 5.48
CA ILE A 96 -11.54 -8.33 4.21
C ILE A 96 -11.62 -7.26 3.12
N CYS A 97 -11.43 -7.70 1.87
CA CYS A 97 -11.73 -6.90 0.68
C CYS A 97 -13.04 -7.35 0.04
N LEU A 98 -13.94 -6.40 -0.22
CA LEU A 98 -15.27 -6.66 -0.79
C LEU A 98 -15.47 -5.85 -2.06
N GLY A 99 -16.10 -6.47 -3.06
CA GLY A 99 -16.63 -5.77 -4.22
C GLY A 99 -17.97 -5.12 -3.85
N GLY A 100 -18.12 -3.83 -4.10
CA GLY A 100 -19.38 -3.11 -3.88
C GLY A 100 -20.13 -2.82 -5.19
N ARG A 101 -21.33 -2.25 -5.06
CA ARG A 101 -22.12 -1.77 -6.21
C ARG A 101 -21.37 -0.63 -6.91
N GLY A 102 -21.39 -0.63 -8.24
CA GLY A 102 -20.68 0.36 -9.06
C GLY A 102 -19.21 0.04 -9.37
N GLY A 103 -18.75 -1.19 -9.10
CA GLY A 103 -17.43 -1.67 -9.54
C GLY A 103 -16.26 -1.22 -8.67
N HIS A 104 -16.53 -0.59 -7.53
CA HIS A 104 -15.50 -0.20 -6.56
C HIS A 104 -15.19 -1.34 -5.60
N TRP A 105 -13.92 -1.44 -5.21
CA TRP A 105 -13.45 -2.34 -4.16
C TRP A 105 -13.30 -1.59 -2.85
N TYR A 106 -13.59 -2.28 -1.75
CA TYR A 106 -13.56 -1.75 -0.40
C TYR A 106 -12.74 -2.66 0.52
N LEU A 107 -11.87 -2.06 1.31
CA LEU A 107 -11.15 -2.72 2.40
C LEU A 107 -11.90 -2.43 3.70
N VAL A 108 -12.39 -3.47 4.36
CA VAL A 108 -12.92 -3.39 5.72
C VAL A 108 -11.78 -3.64 6.68
N ALA A 109 -11.56 -2.72 7.61
CA ALA A 109 -10.46 -2.77 8.55
C ALA A 109 -10.80 -2.04 9.85
N TRP A 110 -10.22 -2.48 10.97
CA TRP A 110 -10.23 -1.67 12.18
C TRP A 110 -9.31 -0.47 12.02
N CYS A 111 -9.80 0.73 12.28
CA CYS A 111 -9.01 1.95 12.19
C CYS A 111 -8.53 2.36 13.59
N ARG A 112 -7.23 2.19 13.87
CA ARG A 112 -6.67 2.49 15.21
C ARG A 112 -6.84 3.94 15.64
N LEU A 113 -6.82 4.88 14.70
CA LEU A 113 -7.04 6.29 15.02
C LEU A 113 -8.48 6.57 15.47
N ARG A 114 -9.44 5.81 14.95
CA ARG A 114 -10.87 6.01 15.22
C ARG A 114 -11.43 5.02 16.22
N ASP A 115 -10.63 4.01 16.55
CA ASP A 115 -10.96 2.92 17.47
C ASP A 115 -12.29 2.24 17.09
N ASP A 116 -12.43 1.94 15.80
CA ASP A 116 -13.70 1.52 15.20
C ASP A 116 -13.46 0.83 13.85
N VAL A 117 -14.39 -0.04 13.45
CA VAL A 117 -14.42 -0.65 12.13
C VAL A 117 -14.74 0.39 11.06
N ARG A 118 -13.96 0.41 9.97
CA ARG A 118 -14.16 1.33 8.85
C ARG A 118 -14.00 0.65 7.50
N VAL A 119 -14.73 1.20 6.53
CA VAL A 119 -14.69 0.80 5.13
C VAL A 119 -13.89 1.84 4.33
N PHE A 120 -12.81 1.40 3.70
CA PHE A 120 -11.92 2.22 2.88
C PHE A 120 -12.09 1.84 1.42
N ARG A 121 -12.49 2.79 0.57
CA ARG A 121 -12.56 2.55 -0.88
C ARG A 121 -11.15 2.50 -1.46
N LEU A 122 -10.81 1.41 -2.16
CA LEU A 122 -9.42 1.14 -2.60
C LEU A 122 -8.88 2.20 -3.56
N ASP A 123 -9.74 2.76 -4.42
CA ASP A 123 -9.39 3.83 -5.37
C ASP A 123 -9.04 5.17 -4.69
N ARG A 124 -9.39 5.34 -3.41
CA ARG A 124 -9.07 6.53 -2.60
C ARG A 124 -7.84 6.34 -1.71
N ILE A 125 -7.19 5.18 -1.79
CA ILE A 125 -5.92 4.92 -1.13
C ILE A 125 -4.81 5.32 -2.11
N SER A 126 -4.14 6.43 -1.84
CA SER A 126 -3.05 6.94 -2.69
C SER A 126 -1.74 6.19 -2.45
N TRP A 127 -1.57 5.59 -1.26
CA TRP A 127 -0.40 4.84 -0.86
C TRP A 127 -0.72 3.91 0.32
N ALA A 128 -0.02 2.77 0.40
CA ALA A 128 -0.11 1.84 1.52
C ALA A 128 1.21 1.08 1.73
N GLU A 129 1.51 0.79 2.99
CA GLU A 129 2.73 0.11 3.46
C GLU A 129 2.36 -0.94 4.50
N VAL A 130 2.97 -2.12 4.40
CA VAL A 130 2.81 -3.20 5.38
C VAL A 130 3.79 -2.95 6.52
N MET A 131 3.28 -2.78 7.73
CA MET A 131 4.10 -2.60 8.92
C MET A 131 4.58 -3.96 9.45
N ASP A 132 5.72 -4.01 10.12
CA ASP A 132 6.22 -5.24 10.75
C ASP A 132 5.33 -5.72 11.91
N GLU A 133 4.56 -4.82 12.51
CA GLU A 133 3.63 -5.13 13.58
C GLU A 133 2.49 -6.04 13.09
N ARG A 134 2.23 -7.12 13.83
CA ARG A 134 1.06 -7.98 13.63
C ARG A 134 -0.01 -7.65 14.65
N PHE A 135 -1.27 -7.80 14.24
CA PHE A 135 -2.40 -7.69 15.15
C PHE A 135 -2.96 -9.08 15.53
N PRO A 136 -3.53 -9.23 16.73
CA PRO A 136 -4.12 -10.49 17.17
C PRO A 136 -5.34 -10.84 16.32
N GLU A 137 -5.75 -12.11 16.31
CA GLU A 137 -7.04 -12.45 15.71
C GLU A 137 -8.16 -11.64 16.38
N PRO A 138 -9.10 -11.09 15.59
CA PRO A 138 -10.16 -10.26 16.14
C PRO A 138 -10.96 -11.06 17.16
N GLY A 139 -11.12 -10.50 18.37
CA GLY A 139 -12.04 -11.03 19.37
C GLY A 139 -13.49 -11.02 18.86
N ARG A 140 -14.37 -11.75 19.55
CA ARG A 140 -15.77 -11.95 19.16
C ARG A 140 -16.51 -10.64 18.89
N ASP A 141 -16.23 -9.59 19.67
CA ASP A 141 -16.89 -8.29 19.57
C ASP A 141 -16.52 -7.57 18.27
N ARG A 142 -15.25 -7.60 17.88
CA ARG A 142 -14.77 -7.00 16.63
C ARG A 142 -15.29 -7.72 15.39
N LEU A 143 -15.52 -9.03 15.49
CA LEU A 143 -16.15 -9.81 14.42
C LEU A 143 -17.63 -9.43 14.25
N ALA A 144 -18.34 -9.12 15.34
CA ALA A 144 -19.72 -8.65 15.27
C ALA A 144 -19.80 -7.29 14.57
N GLU A 145 -18.94 -6.34 14.94
CA GLU A 145 -18.87 -5.03 14.28
C GLU A 145 -18.51 -5.14 12.79
N LEU A 146 -17.56 -6.03 12.44
CA LEU A 146 -17.24 -6.34 11.04
C LEU A 146 -18.45 -6.92 10.30
N ALA A 147 -19.21 -7.83 10.93
CA ALA A 147 -20.38 -8.45 10.33
C ALA A 147 -21.52 -7.43 10.08
N GLU A 148 -21.73 -6.47 10.98
CA GLU A 148 -22.73 -5.40 10.81
C GLU A 148 -22.39 -4.52 9.60
N VAL A 149 -21.12 -4.19 9.41
CA VAL A 149 -20.65 -3.36 8.29
C VAL A 149 -20.74 -4.09 6.95
N VAL A 150 -20.63 -5.43 6.93
CA VAL A 150 -20.61 -6.26 5.72
C VAL A 150 -21.98 -6.83 5.35
N GLY A 151 -22.85 -7.07 6.33
CA GLY A 151 -24.18 -7.67 6.15
C GLY A 151 -25.31 -6.70 5.83
N GLY A 152 -25.04 -5.38 5.80
CA GLY A 152 -25.99 -4.31 5.50
C GLY A 152 -26.14 -3.96 4.02
#